data_AF-A0A316ACW8-F1
#
_entry.id   AF-A0A316ACW8-F1
#
_cell.length_a   1.000
_cell.length_b   1.000
_cell.length_c   1.000
_cell.angle_alpha   90.00
_cell.angle_beta   90.00
_cell.angle_gamma   90.00
#
_symmetry.space_group_name_H-M   'P 1'
#
loop_
_entity.id
_entity.type
_entity.pdbx_description
1 polymer ?
#
loop_
_entity_poly.entity_id
_entity_poly.type
_entity_poly.pdbx_seq_one_letter_code
_entity_poly.pdbx_strand_id
1 'polypeptide(L)' 'MIVRVSQAWVRGDRVEEFMVRLRELVADFPQMHPGLVRHEVQVDLDDVPRVQYVSWWRDEAALVHYAGQQ' A
#
# COMPACT_ATOMS: atom_id res chain seq x y z
N MET A 1 11.88 -4.67 -12.98
CA MET A 1 10.89 -4.96 -11.93
C MET A 1 11.42 -4.47 -10.61
N ILE A 2 10.66 -3.63 -9.92
CA ILE A 2 11.02 -3.01 -8.64
C ILE A 2 10.00 -3.43 -7.59
N VAL A 3 10.47 -3.75 -6.38
CA VAL A 3 9.60 -4.01 -5.23
C VAL A 3 9.76 -2.88 -4.24
N ARG A 4 8.64 -2.22 -3.87
CA ARG A 4 8.61 -1.22 -2.82
C ARG A 4 7.81 -1.74 -1.64
N VAL A 5 8.41 -1.62 -0.46
CA VAL A 5 7.76 -1.88 0.82
C VAL A 5 7.62 -0.56 1.56
N SER A 6 6.39 -0.22 1.93
CA SER A 6 6.08 0.93 2.79
C SER A 6 5.38 0.43 4.04
N GLN A 7 5.66 1.04 5.19
CA GLN A 7 5.07 0.66 6.47
C GLN A 7 4.44 1.87 7.15
N ALA A 8 3.28 1.66 7.77
CA ALA A 8 2.61 2.64 8.61
C ALA A 8 2.19 2.00 9.94
N TRP A 9 2.28 2.78 11.02
CA TRP A 9 1.64 2.46 12.30
C TRP A 9 0.29 3.16 12.37
N VAL A 10 -0.72 2.44 12.82
CA VAL A 10 -2.09 2.92 12.93
C VAL A 10 -2.39 3.12 14.41
N ARG A 11 -3.01 4.25 14.74
CA ARG A 11 -3.48 4.49 16.11
C ARG A 11 -4.55 3.45 16.47
N GLY A 12 -4.43 2.86 17.65
CA GLY A 12 -5.35 1.81 18.12
C GLY A 12 -6.83 2.21 18.09
N ASP A 13 -7.14 3.48 18.40
CA ASP A 13 -8.50 4.04 18.39
C ASP A 13 -9.08 4.24 16.98
N ARG A 14 -8.29 4.02 15.92
CA ARG A 14 -8.66 4.27 14.52
C ARG A 14 -8.53 3.06 13.62
N VAL A 15 -8.17 1.89 14.15
CA VAL A 15 -7.87 0.70 13.34
C VAL A 15 -9.03 0.30 12.45
N GLU A 16 -10.23 0.19 13.01
CA GLU A 16 -11.41 -0.25 12.25
C GLU A 16 -11.74 0.72 11.10
N GLU A 17 -11.83 2.01 11.40
CA GLU A 17 -12.06 3.08 10.41
C GLU A 17 -10.98 3.05 9.31
N PHE A 18 -9.71 2.91 9.71
CA PHE A 18 -8.59 2.83 8.79
C PHE A 18 -8.69 1.60 7.89
N MET A 19 -9.08 0.43 8.41
CA MET A 19 -9.21 -0.79 7.61
C MET A 19 -10.33 -0.69 6.57
N VAL A 20 -11.47 -0.10 6.92
CA VAL A 20 -12.56 0.14 5.98
C VAL A 20 -12.08 1.04 4.85
N ARG A 21 -11.51 2.20 5.21
CA ARG A 21 -10.97 3.16 4.23
C ARG A 21 -9.88 2.55 3.36
N LEU A 22 -9.02 1.74 3.94
CA LEU A 22 -7.93 1.14 3.21
C LEU A 22 -8.45 0.17 2.15
N ARG A 23 -9.40 -0.68 2.50
CA ARG A 23 -10.03 -1.62 1.56
C ARG A 23 -10.68 -0.89 0.39
N GLU A 24 -11.40 0.19 0.67
CA GLU A 24 -11.99 1.05 -0.37
C GLU A 24 -10.91 1.63 -1.29
N LEU A 25 -9.83 2.16 -0.73
CA LEU A 25 -8.77 2.82 -1.48
C LEU A 25 -8.04 1.89 -2.45
N VAL A 26 -7.78 0.64 -2.02
CA VAL A 26 -7.00 -0.31 -2.81
C VAL A 26 -7.86 -1.29 -3.62
N ALA A 27 -9.18 -1.15 -3.58
CA ALA A 27 -10.12 -2.06 -4.26
C ALA A 27 -9.86 -2.15 -5.78
N ASP A 28 -9.54 -1.02 -6.40
CA ASP A 28 -9.34 -0.91 -7.84
C ASP A 28 -7.86 -1.07 -8.24
N PHE A 29 -7.00 -1.51 -7.32
CA PHE A 29 -5.62 -1.83 -7.64
C PHE A 29 -5.57 -3.24 -8.25
N PRO A 30 -4.73 -3.47 -9.27
CA PRO A 30 -3.76 -2.56 -9.87
C PRO A 30 -4.29 -1.69 -11.02
N GLN A 31 -5.58 -1.79 -11.36
CA GLN A 31 -6.15 -1.22 -12.59
C GLN A 31 -6.00 0.30 -12.69
N MET A 32 -6.02 1.01 -11.55
CA MET A 32 -5.85 2.46 -11.53
C MET A 32 -4.41 2.95 -11.74
N HIS A 33 -3.40 2.08 -11.67
CA HIS A 33 -1.99 2.47 -11.67
C HIS A 33 -1.20 1.77 -12.78
N PRO A 34 -1.04 2.42 -13.95
CA PRO A 34 -0.25 1.87 -15.04
C PRO A 34 1.17 1.48 -14.59
N GLY A 35 1.53 0.22 -14.83
CA GLY A 35 2.85 -0.31 -14.46
C GLY A 35 2.93 -0.92 -13.06
N LEU A 36 1.89 -0.79 -12.23
CA LEU A 36 1.72 -1.61 -11.03
C LEU A 36 1.36 -3.05 -11.47
N VAL A 37 2.19 -4.00 -11.10
CA VAL A 37 2.05 -5.42 -11.45
C VAL A 37 1.26 -6.16 -10.37
N ARG A 38 1.56 -5.85 -9.11
CA ARG A 38 0.94 -6.49 -7.94
C ARG A 38 0.92 -5.52 -6.78
N HIS A 39 -0.10 -5.63 -5.94
CA HIS A 39 -0.21 -4.92 -4.67
C HIS A 39 -0.66 -5.89 -3.58
N GLU A 40 -0.02 -5.83 -2.43
CA GLU A 40 -0.39 -6.58 -1.23
C GLU A 40 -0.43 -5.64 -0.03
N VAL A 41 -1.44 -5.86 0.81
CA VAL A 41 -1.58 -5.21 2.10
C VAL A 41 -1.50 -6.30 3.16
N GLN A 42 -0.53 -6.17 4.06
CA GLN A 42 -0.41 -7.03 5.22
C GLN A 42 -0.75 -6.20 6.46
N VAL A 43 -1.64 -6.75 7.29
CA VAL A 43 -2.12 -6.07 8.50
C VAL A 43 -1.72 -6.92 9.70
N ASP A 44 -1.03 -6.29 10.62
CA ASP A 44 -0.64 -6.82 11.91
C ASP A 44 -1.42 -6.04 12.99
N LEU A 45 -2.25 -6.75 13.74
CA LEU A 45 -3.16 -6.20 14.74
C LEU A 45 -2.69 -6.47 16.18
N ASP A 46 -1.42 -6.82 16.38
CA ASP A 46 -0.83 -6.98 17.70
C ASP A 46 -0.62 -5.62 18.40
N ASP A 47 0.24 -5.56 19.43
CA ASP A 47 0.38 -4.49 20.43
C ASP A 47 0.39 -3.06 19.87
N VAL A 48 1.00 -2.85 18.70
CA VAL A 48 0.86 -1.61 17.92
C VAL A 48 0.38 -1.96 16.50
N PRO A 49 -0.87 -1.63 16.14
CA PRO A 49 -1.42 -1.94 14.83
C PRO A 49 -0.54 -1.38 13.72
N ARG A 50 -0.18 -2.24 12.78
CA ARG A 50 0.79 -1.96 11.73
C ARG A 50 0.28 -2.47 10.40
N VAL A 51 0.53 -1.68 9.36
CA VAL A 51 0.17 -2.02 7.99
C VAL A 51 1.41 -1.93 7.11
N GLN A 52 1.62 -2.97 6.32
CA GLN A 52 2.66 -3.02 5.31
C GLN A 52 2.04 -3.07 3.91
N TYR A 53 2.54 -2.21 3.05
CA TYR A 53 2.18 -2.11 1.65
C TYR A 53 3.33 -2.64 0.82
N VAL A 54 3.11 -3.75 0.12
CA VAL A 54 4.07 -4.29 -0.83
C VAL A 54 3.54 -4.06 -2.23
N SER A 55 4.33 -3.40 -3.07
CA SER A 55 3.96 -3.09 -4.45
C SER A 55 5.08 -3.49 -5.40
N TRP A 56 4.70 -4.14 -6.50
CA TRP A 56 5.62 -4.57 -7.56
C TRP A 56 5.38 -3.73 -8.79
N TRP A 57 6.43 -3.08 -9.28
CA TRP A 57 6.37 -2.16 -10.40
C TRP A 57 7.17 -2.72 -11.57
N ARG A 58 6.67 -2.50 -12.78
CA ARG A 58 7.30 -2.93 -14.03
C ARG A 58 8.71 -2.34 -14.15
N ASP A 59 8.81 -1.04 -13.89
CA ASP A 59 10.00 -0.21 -14.04
C ASP A 59 9.97 0.98 -13.07
N GLU A 60 11.07 1.74 -13.06
CA GLU A 60 11.25 2.91 -12.21
C GLU A 60 10.34 4.08 -12.60
N ALA A 61 10.08 4.27 -13.90
CA ALA A 61 9.23 5.35 -14.38
C ALA A 61 7.79 5.21 -13.85
N ALA A 62 7.24 3.99 -13.85
CA ALA A 62 5.93 3.71 -13.27
C ALA A 62 5.90 3.97 -11.75
N LEU A 63 6.96 3.56 -11.03
CA LEU A 63 7.05 3.83 -9.59
C LEU A 63 7.15 5.34 -9.30
N VAL A 64 7.99 6.09 -10.01
CA VAL A 64 8.14 7.54 -9.84
C VAL A 64 6.85 8.27 -10.20
N HIS A 65 6.13 7.82 -11.23
CA HIS A 65 4.82 8.39 -11.57
C HIS A 65 3.81 8.26 -10.43
N TYR A 66 3.80 7.13 -9.73
CA TYR A 66 2.93 6.88 -8.57
C TYR A 66 3.42 7.58 -7.29
N ALA A 67 4.71 7.49 -6.99
CA ALA A 67 5.30 7.81 -5.70
C ALA A 67 5.95 9.20 -5.62
N GLY A 68 6.14 9.86 -6.75
CA GLY A 68 7.07 10.99 -6.89
C GLY A 68 8.54 10.56 -6.89
N GLN A 69 9.42 11.54 -7.12
CA GLN A 69 10.87 11.35 -6.91
C GLN A 69 11.16 11.20 -5.41
N GLN A 70 12.10 10.32 -5.06
CA GLN A 70 12.50 10.02 -3.68
C GLN A 70 13.81 10.73 -3.35
#